data_AF-A0A067ETT7-F1
#
_entry.id   AF-A0A067ETT7-F1
#
_cell.length_a   1.000
_cell.length_b   1.000
_cell.length_c   1.000
_cell.angle_alpha   90.00
_cell.angle_beta   90.00
_cell.angle_gamma   90.00
#
_symmetry.space_group_name_H-M   'P 1'
#
loop_
_entity.id
_entity.type
_entity.pdbx_description
1 polymer ?
#
loop_
_entity_poly.entity_id
_entity_poly.type
_entity_poly.pdbx_seq_one_letter_code
_entity_poly.pdbx_strand_id
1 'polypeptide(L)'
;DWRLVPDKYKEALWSFVQGKFIIHEQSKMQVLQSIGKSFKNFKYTLTNWYILPNKNDHKKLRKPPLRYYYIRQGYWDSLVKDRIDDKFE
;
A
#
# COMPACT_ATOMS: atom_id res chain seq x y z
N ASP A 1 -1.74 -6.47 -6.66
CA ASP A 1 -2.56 -7.27 -5.72
C ASP A 1 -1.69 -7.77 -4.56
N TRP A 2 -2.23 -8.03 -3.35
CA TRP A 2 -1.51 -8.72 -2.25
C TRP A 2 -1.05 -10.12 -2.66
N ARG A 3 -1.83 -10.80 -3.50
CA ARG A 3 -1.49 -12.14 -4.02
C ARG A 3 -0.21 -12.15 -4.84
N LEU A 4 0.10 -11.03 -5.49
CA LEU A 4 1.29 -10.83 -6.33
C LEU A 4 2.52 -10.38 -5.53
N VAL A 5 2.39 -10.12 -4.23
CA VAL A 5 3.53 -9.75 -3.39
C VAL A 5 4.41 -10.99 -3.19
N PRO A 6 5.71 -10.94 -3.53
CA PRO A 6 6.61 -12.07 -3.31
C PRO A 6 6.66 -12.48 -1.83
N ASP A 7 6.74 -13.79 -1.59
CA ASP A 7 6.65 -14.34 -0.23
C ASP A 7 7.75 -13.83 0.69
N LYS A 8 8.96 -13.54 0.18
CA LYS A 8 10.03 -12.91 0.97
C LYS A 8 9.60 -11.63 1.69
N TYR A 9 8.71 -10.83 1.10
CA TYR A 9 8.22 -9.61 1.73
C TYR A 9 7.10 -9.92 2.74
N LYS A 10 6.29 -10.95 2.49
CA LYS A 10 5.29 -11.42 3.45
C LYS A 10 5.98 -11.98 4.70
N GLU A 11 7.05 -12.75 4.51
CA GLU A 11 7.89 -13.27 5.60
C GLU A 11 8.58 -12.15 6.37
N ALA A 12 9.15 -11.15 5.68
CA ALA A 12 9.74 -9.98 6.37
C ALA A 12 8.69 -9.22 7.22
N LEU A 13 7.46 -9.08 6.73
CA LEU A 13 6.37 -8.47 7.48
C LEU A 13 5.93 -9.33 8.67
N TRP A 14 5.90 -10.65 8.50
CA TRP A 14 5.66 -11.59 9.60
C TRP A 14 6.70 -11.45 10.71
N SER A 15 7.99 -11.52 10.37
CA SER A 15 9.08 -11.37 11.33
C SER A 15 9.06 -9.99 12.01
N PHE A 16 8.72 -8.93 11.27
CA PHE A 16 8.57 -7.60 11.86
C PHE A 16 7.45 -7.55 12.92
N VAL A 17 6.31 -8.19 12.63
CA VAL A 17 5.17 -8.25 13.55
C VAL A 17 5.49 -9.12 14.77
N GLN A 18 6.15 -10.27 14.60
CA GLN A 18 6.65 -11.07 15.73
C GLN A 18 7.64 -10.29 16.61
N GLY A 19 8.49 -9.44 16.01
CA GLY A 19 9.44 -8.60 16.77
C GLY A 19 8.78 -7.47 17.57
N LYS A 20 7.51 -7.15 17.31
CA LYS A 20 6.77 -6.06 17.97
C LYS A 20 5.70 -6.55 18.94
N PHE A 21 5.23 -7.78 18.78
CA PHE A 21 4.12 -8.34 19.52
C PHE A 21 4.40 -9.78 19.91
N ILE A 22 3.91 -10.21 21.07
CA ILE A 22 3.95 -11.62 21.48
C ILE A 22 2.80 -12.33 20.74
N ILE A 23 3.13 -13.12 19.71
CA ILE A 23 2.16 -13.79 18.85
C ILE A 23 2.57 -15.25 18.67
N HIS A 24 1.60 -16.16 18.72
CA HIS A 24 1.83 -17.57 18.43
C HIS A 24 2.06 -17.82 16.94
N GLU A 25 2.96 -18.74 16.60
CA GLU A 25 3.27 -19.09 15.20
C GLU A 25 2.02 -19.54 14.42
N GLN A 26 1.07 -20.21 15.08
CA GLN A 26 -0.20 -20.64 14.50
C GLN A 26 -1.05 -19.46 13.98
N SER A 27 -0.84 -18.25 14.49
CA SER A 27 -1.55 -17.05 14.06
C SER A 27 -0.98 -16.42 12.79
N LYS A 28 0.15 -16.92 12.25
CA LYS A 28 0.84 -16.35 11.07
C LYS A 28 -0.10 -16.11 9.91
N MET A 29 -0.94 -17.10 9.57
CA MET A 29 -1.87 -16.98 8.44
C MET A 29 -2.88 -15.84 8.64
N GLN A 30 -3.46 -15.73 9.84
CA GLN A 30 -4.42 -14.67 10.18
C GLN A 30 -3.76 -13.29 10.15
N VAL A 31 -2.52 -13.19 10.64
CA VAL A 31 -1.72 -11.96 10.59
C VAL A 31 -1.45 -11.55 9.14
N LEU A 32 -0.99 -12.47 8.29
CA LEU A 32 -0.74 -12.19 6.87
C LEU A 32 -2.01 -11.81 6.12
N GLN A 33 -3.17 -12.40 6.45
CA GLN A 33 -4.46 -12.00 5.91
C GLN A 33 -4.85 -10.58 6.34
N SER A 34 -4.64 -10.23 7.61
CA SER A 34 -4.90 -8.88 8.14
C SER A 34 -4.00 -7.82 7.48
N ILE A 35 -2.72 -8.15 7.27
CA ILE A 35 -1.77 -7.31 6.54
C ILE A 35 -2.24 -7.12 5.09
N GLY A 36 -2.66 -8.19 4.42
CA GLY A 36 -3.21 -8.11 3.07
C GLY A 36 -4.44 -7.21 2.96
N LYS A 37 -5.37 -7.30 3.93
CA LYS A 37 -6.54 -6.41 4.04
C LYS A 37 -6.11 -4.95 4.24
N SER A 38 -5.14 -4.72 5.13
CA SER A 38 -4.61 -3.39 5.42
C SER A 38 -3.90 -2.79 4.21
N PHE A 39 -3.15 -3.59 3.44
CA PHE A 39 -2.52 -3.18 2.19
C PHE A 39 -3.54 -2.80 1.11
N LYS A 40 -4.65 -3.55 0.99
CA LYS A 40 -5.75 -3.21 0.10
C LYS A 40 -6.38 -1.86 0.50
N ASN A 41 -6.71 -1.70 1.78
CA ASN A 41 -7.33 -0.47 2.30
C ASN A 41 -6.40 0.74 2.13
N PHE A 42 -5.10 0.58 2.39
CA PHE A 42 -4.11 1.62 2.18
C PHE A 42 -4.11 2.15 0.74
N LYS A 43 -4.08 1.25 -0.25
CA LYS A 43 -4.16 1.63 -1.68
C LYS A 43 -5.50 2.26 -2.04
N TYR A 44 -6.60 1.76 -1.47
CA TYR A 44 -7.92 2.35 -1.66
C TYR A 44 -7.96 3.79 -1.15
N THR A 45 -7.42 4.05 0.05
CA THR A 45 -7.33 5.39 0.61
C THR A 45 -6.48 6.31 -0.27
N LEU A 46 -5.27 5.89 -0.68
CA LEU A 46 -4.44 6.68 -1.58
C LEU A 46 -5.18 7.04 -2.88
N THR A 47 -5.85 6.05 -3.47
CA THR A 47 -6.57 6.22 -4.74
C THR A 47 -7.74 7.20 -4.60
N ASN A 48 -8.69 6.91 -3.71
CA ASN A 48 -9.96 7.64 -3.65
C ASN A 48 -9.87 8.99 -2.94
N TRP A 49 -8.90 9.18 -2.04
CA TRP A 49 -8.83 10.39 -1.22
C TRP A 49 -7.74 11.35 -1.68
N TYR A 50 -6.73 10.86 -2.40
CA TYR A 50 -5.58 11.68 -2.80
C TYR A 50 -5.37 11.72 -4.31
N ILE A 51 -5.51 10.60 -5.02
CA ILE A 51 -5.23 10.55 -6.47
C ILE A 51 -6.44 11.03 -7.28
N LEU A 52 -7.56 10.31 -7.24
CA LEU A 52 -8.73 10.59 -8.08
C LEU A 52 -9.29 12.02 -7.87
N PRO A 53 -9.42 12.53 -6.62
CA PRO A 53 -9.91 13.90 -6.41
C PRO A 53 -8.99 14.98 -6.99
N ASN A 54 -7.72 14.65 -7.25
CA ASN A 54 -6.72 15.57 -7.79
C ASN A 54 -6.23 15.14 -9.19
N LYS A 55 -6.97 14.30 -9.93
CA LYS A 55 -6.58 13.80 -11.28
C LYS A 55 -6.16 14.93 -12.23
N ASN A 56 -6.80 16.10 -12.12
CA ASN A 56 -6.52 17.27 -12.96
C ASN A 56 -5.48 18.26 -12.37
N ASP A 57 -5.06 18.07 -11.11
CA ASP A 57 -4.10 18.94 -10.42
C ASP A 57 -2.75 18.22 -10.24
N HIS A 58 -1.95 18.23 -11.30
CA HIS A 58 -0.67 17.52 -11.34
C HIS A 58 0.32 18.06 -10.30
N LYS A 59 0.18 19.31 -9.83
CA LYS A 59 1.04 19.88 -8.80
C LYS A 59 0.82 19.18 -7.46
N LYS A 60 -0.45 18.91 -7.10
CA LYS A 60 -0.80 18.17 -5.88
C LYS A 60 -0.38 16.70 -5.92
N LEU A 61 -0.27 16.12 -7.11
CA LEU A 61 0.15 14.72 -7.29
C LEU A 61 1.66 14.53 -7.44
N ARG A 62 2.45 15.61 -7.45
CA ARG A 62 3.90 15.53 -7.61
C ARG A 62 4.59 14.77 -6.47
N LYS A 63 4.01 14.73 -5.28
CA LYS A 63 4.57 14.05 -4.11
C LYS A 63 3.50 13.27 -3.36
N PRO A 64 3.88 12.22 -2.61
CA PRO A 64 2.97 11.58 -1.67
C PRO A 64 2.37 12.60 -0.69
N PRO A 65 1.15 12.35 -0.18
CA PRO A 65 0.58 13.12 0.91
C PRO A 65 1.51 13.14 2.13
N LEU A 66 1.54 14.24 2.90
CA LEU A 66 2.42 14.38 4.07
C LEU A 66 2.29 13.21 5.06
N ARG A 67 1.08 12.69 5.28
CA ARG A 67 0.85 11.51 6.13
C ARG A 67 1.59 10.26 5.68
N TYR A 68 1.90 10.18 4.39
CA TYR A 68 2.52 9.04 3.72
C TYR A 68 3.83 9.44 3.03
N TYR A 69 4.57 10.40 3.62
CA TYR A 69 5.85 10.90 3.09
C TYR A 69 6.91 9.82 2.90
N TYR A 70 6.77 8.69 3.61
CA TYR A 70 7.66 7.54 3.53
C TYR A 70 7.50 6.72 2.24
N ILE A 71 6.47 6.96 1.44
CA ILE A 71 6.34 6.33 0.11
C ILE A 71 7.46 6.89 -0.78
N ARG A 72 8.33 6.01 -1.30
CA ARG A 72 9.38 6.44 -2.23
C ARG A 72 8.74 7.03 -3.50
N GLN A 73 9.32 8.11 -4.00
CA GLN A 73 8.80 8.86 -5.15
C GLN A 73 8.48 7.97 -6.36
N GLY A 74 9.37 7.05 -6.74
CA GLY A 74 9.12 6.17 -7.88
C GLY A 74 7.91 5.23 -7.71
N TYR A 75 7.61 4.79 -6.49
CA TYR A 75 6.39 4.01 -6.22
C TYR A 75 5.13 4.88 -6.26
N TRP A 76 5.24 6.12 -5.79
CA TRP A 76 4.14 7.08 -5.87
C TRP A 76 3.82 7.43 -7.32
N ASP A 77 4.82 7.77 -8.13
CA ASP A 77 4.66 8.11 -9.54
C ASP A 77 4.04 6.96 -10.32
N SER A 78 4.52 5.73 -10.09
CA SER A 78 3.93 4.53 -10.69
C SER A 78 2.47 4.33 -10.29
N LEU A 79 2.13 4.57 -9.02
CA LEU A 79 0.76 4.43 -8.53
C LEU A 79 -0.16 5.50 -9.12
N VAL A 80 0.28 6.76 -9.18
CA VAL A 80 -0.50 7.86 -9.76
C VAL A 80 -0.76 7.60 -11.23
N LYS A 81 0.27 7.22 -11.99
CA LYS A 81 0.14 6.87 -13.42
C LYS A 81 -0.89 5.76 -13.64
N ASP A 82 -0.77 4.68 -12.87
CA ASP A 82 -1.65 3.49 -12.94
C ASP A 82 -3.12 3.79 -12.57
N ARG A 83 -3.39 4.88 -11.83
CA ARG A 83 -4.75 5.26 -11.39
C ARG A 83 -5.39 6.36 -12.23
N ILE A 84 -4.58 7.11 -12.97
CA ILE A 84 -5.05 8.22 -13.82
C ILE A 84 -5.28 7.75 -15.26
N ASP A 85 -4.57 6.71 -15.70
CA ASP A 85 -4.80 6.05 -16.99
C ASP A 85 -6.28 5.71 -17.15
N ASP A 86 -6.87 6.12 -18.29
CA ASP A 86 -8.31 6.01 -18.55
C ASP A 86 -8.80 4.55 -18.60
N LYS A 87 -7.89 3.59 -18.65
CA LYS A 87 -8.19 2.15 -18.55
C LYS A 87 -8.40 1.64 -17.13
N PHE A 88 -8.28 2.50 -16.12
CA PHE A 88 -8.43 2.10 -14.72
C PHE A 88 -9.89 2.01 -14.23
N GLU A 89 -10.87 2.52 -15.01
CA GLU A 89 -12.31 2.37 -14.73
C GLU A 89 -12.83 0.93 -14.88
#